data_AF-A0A2N2RTW9-F1
#
_entry.id   AF-A0A2N2RTW9-F1
#
_cell.length_a   1.000
_cell.length_b   1.000
_cell.length_c   1.000
_cell.angle_alpha   90.00
_cell.angle_beta   90.00
_cell.angle_gamma   90.00
#
_symmetry.space_group_name_H-M   'P 1'
#
loop_
_entity.id
_entity.type
_entity.pdbx_description
1 polymer ?
#
loop_
_entity_poly.entity_id
_entity_poly.type
_entity_poly.pdbx_seq_one_letter_code
_entity_poly.pdbx_strand_id
1 'polypeptide(L)'
;AYGKTIVFGLLKRHGKVYTEIVPDCSKATLQGIIRGRVEPDTVIHSDGWRGYDGLVDIGFDKHFRVHHGENEFANGDRHINGIESFWSYAKRRLAKFNGVPKHTFYLHLKETEFRFNHRAVNMYLEILKLLRNKPL
;
A
#
# COMPACT_ATOMS: atom_id res chain seq x y z
N ALA A 1 -16.52 4.94 11.43
CA ALA A 1 -15.43 5.43 12.31
C ALA A 1 -15.12 6.88 11.92
N TYR A 2 -15.57 7.85 12.71
CA TYR A 2 -15.40 9.28 12.40
C TYR A 2 -13.99 9.73 12.85
N GLY A 3 -13.25 10.44 11.99
CA GLY A 3 -11.97 11.08 12.34
C GLY A 3 -10.67 10.29 12.14
N LYS A 4 -10.70 9.08 11.55
CA LYS A 4 -9.47 8.31 11.24
C LYS A 4 -8.91 8.68 9.86
N THR A 5 -7.61 8.89 9.76
CA THR A 5 -6.91 9.05 8.47
C THR A 5 -6.98 7.73 7.69
N ILE A 6 -7.52 7.78 6.48
CA ILE A 6 -7.61 6.61 5.60
C ILE A 6 -6.32 6.53 4.78
N VAL A 7 -5.73 5.34 4.71
CA VAL A 7 -4.51 5.10 3.93
C VAL A 7 -4.78 3.97 2.95
N PHE A 8 -4.52 4.24 1.68
CA PHE A 8 -4.52 3.27 0.60
C PHE A 8 -3.11 2.71 0.41
N GLY A 9 -3.00 1.43 0.07
CA GLY A 9 -1.72 0.75 -0.14
C GLY A 9 -1.77 -0.18 -1.35
N LEU A 10 -0.72 -0.13 -2.16
CA LEU A 10 -0.49 -1.00 -3.32
C LEU A 10 0.84 -1.72 -3.14
N LEU A 11 0.91 -2.99 -3.54
CA LEU A 11 2.16 -3.74 -3.60
C LEU A 11 2.36 -4.30 -5.00
N LYS A 12 3.44 -3.90 -5.67
CA LYS A 12 3.87 -4.56 -6.91
C LYS A 12 4.42 -5.94 -6.59
N ARG A 13 4.03 -6.97 -7.36
CA ARG A 13 4.58 -8.34 -7.25
C ARG A 13 6.12 -8.31 -7.33
N HIS A 14 6.78 -8.92 -6.36
CA HIS A 14 8.25 -8.90 -6.19
C HIS A 14 8.86 -7.49 -6.22
N GLY A 15 8.07 -6.47 -5.90
CA GLY A 15 8.43 -5.07 -6.04
C GLY A 15 8.27 -4.29 -4.74
N LYS A 16 7.93 -3.02 -4.91
CA LYS A 16 7.83 -2.04 -3.84
C LYS A 16 6.37 -1.79 -3.47
N VAL A 17 6.16 -1.45 -2.20
CA VAL A 17 4.91 -0.92 -1.66
C VAL A 17 4.80 0.55 -2.03
N TYR A 18 3.60 0.98 -2.35
CA TYR A 18 3.20 2.38 -2.47
C TYR A 18 2.05 2.63 -1.49
N THR A 19 2.06 3.78 -0.82
CA THR A 19 0.99 4.22 0.07
C THR A 19 0.55 5.64 -0.20
N GLU A 20 -0.73 5.93 0.06
CA GLU A 20 -1.29 7.26 -0.11
C GLU A 20 -2.39 7.52 0.90
N ILE A 21 -2.44 8.74 1.44
CA ILE A 21 -3.56 9.16 2.28
C ILE A 21 -4.70 9.54 1.37
N VAL A 22 -5.88 8.97 1.60
CA VAL A 22 -7.07 9.20 0.78
C VAL A 22 -8.16 9.90 1.58
N PRO A 23 -8.93 10.81 0.97
CA PRO A 23 -10.00 11.53 1.65
C PRO A 23 -11.15 10.58 2.03
N ASP A 24 -11.37 9.56 1.22
CA ASP A 24 -12.42 8.60 1.38
C ASP A 24 -12.04 7.25 0.77
N CYS A 25 -12.92 6.31 1.04
CA CYS A 25 -12.87 4.93 0.62
C CYS A 25 -13.77 4.69 -0.62
N SER A 26 -14.10 5.73 -1.38
CA SER A 26 -15.00 5.62 -2.52
C SER A 26 -14.35 4.93 -3.71
N LYS A 27 -15.17 4.23 -4.50
CA LYS A 27 -14.75 3.57 -5.75
C LYS A 27 -14.00 4.54 -6.67
N ALA A 28 -14.52 5.77 -6.84
CA ALA A 28 -13.90 6.79 -7.69
C ALA A 28 -12.49 7.18 -7.24
N THR A 29 -12.31 7.45 -5.94
CA THR A 29 -11.00 7.80 -5.36
C THR A 29 -9.98 6.70 -5.56
N LEU A 30 -10.33 5.45 -5.22
CA LEU A 30 -9.40 4.31 -5.35
C LEU A 30 -9.04 4.04 -6.81
N GLN A 31 -10.02 4.12 -7.71
CA GLN A 31 -9.81 3.90 -9.14
C GLN A 31 -8.95 4.98 -9.78
N GLY A 32 -9.11 6.24 -9.36
CA GLY A 32 -8.24 7.33 -9.80
C GLY A 32 -6.77 7.06 -9.44
N ILE A 33 -6.52 6.61 -8.21
CA ILE A 33 -5.16 6.28 -7.76
C ILE A 33 -4.61 5.08 -8.51
N ILE A 34 -5.40 4.02 -8.68
CA ILE A 34 -4.98 2.80 -9.40
C ILE A 34 -4.63 3.14 -10.86
N ARG A 35 -5.51 3.84 -11.59
CA ARG A 35 -5.25 4.25 -12.98
C ARG A 35 -4.00 5.14 -13.13
N GLY A 36 -3.71 5.98 -12.14
CA GLY A 36 -2.52 6.83 -12.15
C GLY A 36 -1.22 6.12 -11.81
N ARG A 37 -1.28 4.89 -11.27
CA ARG A 37 -0.12 4.17 -10.71
C ARG A 37 0.10 2.78 -11.30
N VAL A 38 -0.90 2.22 -11.96
CA VAL A 38 -0.93 0.84 -12.45
C VAL A 38 -1.30 0.86 -13.93
N GLU A 39 -0.51 0.17 -14.76
CA GLU A 39 -0.82 0.01 -16.18
C GLU A 39 -2.09 -0.83 -16.35
N PRO A 40 -3.01 -0.48 -17.28
CA PRO A 40 -4.29 -1.17 -17.46
C PRO A 40 -4.20 -2.69 -17.57
N ASP A 41 -3.13 -3.21 -18.19
CA ASP A 41 -2.95 -4.66 -18.41
C ASP A 41 -2.41 -5.41 -17.17
N THR A 42 -2.25 -4.72 -16.04
CA THR A 42 -1.73 -5.32 -14.80
C THR A 42 -2.79 -6.18 -14.11
N VAL A 43 -2.41 -7.39 -13.69
CA VAL A 43 -3.26 -8.24 -12.84
C VAL A 43 -3.33 -7.64 -11.44
N ILE A 44 -4.54 -7.25 -11.01
CA ILE A 44 -4.78 -6.72 -9.67
C ILE A 44 -5.40 -7.81 -8.79
N HIS A 45 -4.83 -7.99 -7.61
CA HIS A 45 -5.40 -8.83 -6.56
C HIS A 45 -5.88 -7.91 -5.44
N SER A 46 -7.17 -7.89 -5.16
CA SER A 46 -7.73 -7.12 -4.05
C SER A 46 -8.41 -8.05 -3.05
N ASP A 47 -8.49 -7.59 -1.81
CA ASP A 47 -9.45 -8.13 -0.87
C ASP A 47 -10.88 -7.92 -1.40
N GLY A 48 -11.84 -8.72 -0.93
CA GLY A 48 -13.26 -8.66 -1.33
C GLY A 48 -13.99 -7.38 -0.92
N TRP A 49 -13.31 -6.24 -0.81
CA TRP A 49 -13.91 -4.98 -0.45
C TRP A 49 -14.72 -4.38 -1.60
N ARG A 50 -15.99 -4.04 -1.32
CA ARG A 50 -16.96 -3.49 -2.29
C ARG A 50 -16.49 -2.25 -3.05
N GLY A 51 -15.55 -1.47 -2.49
CA GLY A 51 -14.94 -0.33 -3.17
C GLY A 51 -14.16 -0.72 -4.43
N TYR A 52 -13.68 -1.97 -4.51
CA TYR A 52 -12.96 -2.52 -5.65
C TYR A 52 -13.88 -3.17 -6.70
N ASP A 53 -15.19 -3.25 -6.47
CA ASP A 53 -16.11 -4.00 -7.34
C ASP A 53 -16.10 -3.52 -8.80
N GLY A 54 -15.79 -2.26 -9.11
CA GLY A 54 -15.62 -1.84 -10.51
C GLY A 54 -14.20 -1.66 -10.99
N LEU A 55 -13.23 -2.35 -10.41
CA LEU A 55 -12.00 -2.63 -11.14
C LEU A 55 -12.28 -3.48 -12.40
N VAL A 56 -13.30 -4.35 -12.34
CA VAL A 56 -13.80 -5.14 -13.48
C VAL A 56 -14.37 -4.24 -14.59
N ASP A 57 -15.10 -3.18 -14.25
CA ASP A 57 -15.70 -2.24 -15.23
C ASP A 57 -14.67 -1.35 -15.96
N ILE A 58 -13.41 -1.34 -15.53
CA ILE A 58 -12.44 -0.29 -15.88
C ILE A 58 -11.27 -0.79 -16.75
N GLY A 59 -11.33 -2.04 -17.19
CA GLY A 59 -10.33 -2.62 -18.09
C GLY A 59 -9.18 -3.33 -17.38
N PHE A 60 -9.36 -3.68 -16.09
CA PHE A 60 -8.50 -4.67 -15.43
C PHE A 60 -9.19 -6.05 -15.54
N ASP A 61 -9.17 -6.63 -16.74
CA ASP A 61 -9.86 -7.89 -17.08
C ASP A 61 -9.40 -9.09 -16.23
N LYS A 62 -8.25 -8.97 -15.55
CA LYS A 62 -7.65 -9.98 -14.68
C LYS A 62 -7.67 -9.50 -13.22
N HIS A 63 -8.86 -9.35 -12.65
CA HIS A 63 -9.05 -9.03 -11.23
C HIS A 63 -9.40 -10.29 -10.43
N PHE A 64 -8.56 -10.64 -9.45
CA PHE A 64 -8.82 -11.77 -8.54
C PHE A 64 -9.26 -11.25 -7.17
N ARG A 65 -10.44 -11.67 -6.73
CA ARG A 65 -10.99 -11.37 -5.40
C ARG A 65 -10.54 -12.43 -4.40
N VAL A 66 -10.16 -12.01 -3.19
CA VAL A 66 -9.92 -12.94 -2.07
C VAL A 66 -10.93 -12.66 -0.97
N HIS A 67 -11.68 -13.69 -0.59
CA HIS A 67 -12.70 -13.61 0.46
C HIS A 67 -12.09 -13.93 1.83
N HIS A 68 -12.00 -12.93 2.71
CA HIS A 68 -11.44 -13.05 4.06
C HIS A 68 -12.29 -13.87 5.05
N GLY A 69 -13.40 -14.47 4.63
CA GLY A 69 -14.32 -15.24 5.47
C GLY A 69 -14.11 -16.76 5.45
N GLU A 70 -13.43 -17.30 4.44
CA GLU A 70 -13.40 -18.76 4.18
C GLU A 70 -12.04 -19.42 4.44
N ASN A 71 -11.22 -18.90 5.38
CA ASN A 71 -9.89 -19.46 5.66
C ASN A 71 -8.95 -19.56 4.43
N GLU A 72 -9.24 -18.86 3.32
CA GLU A 72 -8.37 -18.77 2.15
C GLU A 72 -7.19 -17.81 2.40
N PHE A 73 -6.40 -18.06 3.45
CA PHE A 73 -5.15 -17.33 3.72
C PHE A 73 -4.00 -17.79 2.84
N ALA A 74 -4.14 -18.95 2.19
CA ALA A 74 -3.13 -19.51 1.30
C ALA A 74 -3.76 -20.57 0.40
N ASN A 75 -4.29 -20.17 -0.75
CA ASN A 75 -4.21 -21.02 -1.94
C ASN A 75 -3.13 -20.38 -2.80
N GLY A 76 -2.06 -21.12 -3.07
CA GLY A 76 -0.76 -20.65 -3.56
C GLY A 76 -0.83 -19.52 -4.60
N ASP A 77 0.08 -18.55 -4.48
CA ASP A 77 0.23 -17.35 -5.32
C ASP A 77 -0.70 -16.15 -5.09
N ARG A 78 -1.51 -16.11 -4.01
CA ARG A 78 -2.37 -14.93 -3.76
C ARG A 78 -1.63 -13.81 -3.01
N HIS A 79 -1.54 -12.66 -3.68
CA HIS A 79 -0.69 -11.49 -3.41
C HIS A 79 -0.95 -10.67 -2.13
N ILE A 80 -1.94 -11.04 -1.32
CA ILE A 80 -2.40 -10.22 -0.18
C ILE A 80 -1.45 -10.30 1.01
N ASN A 81 -0.80 -11.46 1.23
CA ASN A 81 0.13 -11.67 2.34
C ASN A 81 1.29 -10.65 2.34
N GLY A 82 1.70 -10.16 1.16
CA GLY A 82 2.76 -9.17 1.04
C GLY A 82 2.37 -7.78 1.56
N ILE A 83 1.18 -7.28 1.20
CA ILE A 83 0.72 -5.97 1.66
C ILE A 83 0.28 -6.01 3.13
N GLU A 84 -0.25 -7.14 3.60
CA GLU A 84 -0.53 -7.37 5.03
C GLU A 84 0.74 -7.36 5.89
N SER A 85 1.85 -7.92 5.36
CA SER A 85 3.17 -7.82 6.00
C SER A 85 3.61 -6.36 6.16
N PHE A 86 3.39 -5.53 5.14
CA PHE A 86 3.64 -4.08 5.23
C PHE A 86 2.77 -3.42 6.30
N TRP A 87 1.47 -3.71 6.35
CA TRP A 87 0.59 -3.13 7.37
C TRP A 87 0.98 -3.54 8.79
N SER A 88 1.40 -4.78 8.98
CA SER A 88 1.91 -5.28 10.26
C SER A 88 3.20 -4.56 10.68
N TYR A 89 4.12 -4.36 9.73
CA TYR A 89 5.34 -3.57 9.94
C TYR A 89 5.03 -2.11 10.30
N ALA A 90 4.14 -1.47 9.54
CA ALA A 90 3.76 -0.08 9.73
C ALA A 90 3.11 0.14 11.11
N LYS A 91 2.14 -0.69 11.50
CA LYS A 91 1.49 -0.62 12.82
C LYS A 91 2.51 -0.74 13.96
N ARG A 92 3.42 -1.72 13.88
CA ARG A 92 4.46 -1.93 14.90
C ARG A 92 5.40 -0.75 15.02
N ARG A 93 5.80 -0.15 13.89
CA ARG A 93 6.67 1.04 13.88
C ARG A 93 5.94 2.24 14.45
N LEU A 94 4.73 2.52 13.99
CA LEU A 94 3.96 3.71 14.39
C LEU A 94 3.53 3.66 15.86
N ALA A 95 3.28 2.46 16.40
CA ALA A 95 2.94 2.28 17.81
C ALA A 95 4.05 2.78 18.77
N LYS A 96 5.32 2.73 18.35
CA LYS A 96 6.46 3.20 19.18
C LYS A 96 6.47 4.69 19.43
N PHE A 97 5.74 5.49 18.64
CA PHE A 97 5.65 6.94 18.83
C PHE A 97 4.61 7.34 19.87
N ASN A 98 3.82 6.41 20.42
CA ASN A 98 2.74 6.68 21.38
C ASN A 98 1.70 7.70 20.86
N GLY A 99 1.49 7.71 19.54
CA GLY A 99 0.67 8.70 18.85
C GLY A 99 1.49 9.47 17.82
N VAL A 100 0.86 9.82 16.70
CA VAL A 100 1.49 10.60 15.64
C VAL A 100 0.59 11.78 15.31
N PRO A 101 1.08 13.04 15.40
CA PRO A 101 0.32 14.21 15.01
C PRO A 101 -0.15 14.12 13.55
N LYS A 102 -1.39 14.59 13.29
CA LYS A 102 -1.99 14.50 11.95
C LYS A 102 -1.15 15.18 10.86
N HIS A 103 -0.50 16.30 11.19
CA HIS A 103 0.30 17.07 10.23
C HIS A 103 1.63 16.39 9.86
N THR A 104 2.21 15.55 10.72
CA THR A 104 3.43 14.78 10.41
C THR A 104 3.16 13.36 9.93
N PHE A 105 1.93 12.87 10.06
CA PHE A 105 1.56 11.49 9.74
C PHE A 105 1.98 11.09 8.31
N TYR A 106 1.81 12.00 7.34
CA TYR A 106 2.25 11.77 5.95
C TYR A 106 3.75 11.45 5.85
N LEU A 107 4.59 12.19 6.57
CA LEU A 107 6.04 11.97 6.58
C LEU A 107 6.39 10.62 7.20
N HIS A 108 5.77 10.27 8.32
CA HIS A 108 5.99 8.96 8.95
C HIS A 108 5.51 7.80 8.08
N LEU A 109 4.42 7.98 7.34
CA LEU A 109 3.93 6.99 6.39
C LEU A 109 4.94 6.78 5.25
N LYS A 110 5.42 7.86 4.63
CA LYS A 110 6.40 7.79 3.54
C LYS A 110 7.76 7.27 3.98
N GLU A 111 8.20 7.61 5.18
CA GLU A 111 9.40 7.01 5.76
C GLU A 111 9.20 5.50 5.97
N THR A 112 8.04 5.07 6.46
CA THR A 112 7.72 3.65 6.67
C THR A 112 7.69 2.88 5.34
N GLU A 113 7.07 3.45 4.31
CA GLU A 113 7.10 2.95 2.93
C GLU A 113 8.54 2.78 2.43
N PHE A 114 9.36 3.84 2.58
CA PHE A 114 10.77 3.81 2.18
C PHE A 114 11.57 2.72 2.89
N ARG A 115 11.44 2.62 4.22
CA ARG A 115 12.17 1.62 5.03
C ARG A 115 11.76 0.20 4.65
N PHE A 116 10.46 -0.04 4.46
CA PHE A 116 9.98 -1.35 4.04
C PHE A 116 10.53 -1.71 2.66
N ASN A 117 10.50 -0.78 1.70
CA ASN A 117 11.00 -1.00 0.34
C ASN A 117 12.51 -1.23 0.24
N HIS A 118 13.28 -0.75 1.22
CA HIS A 118 14.74 -0.90 1.27
C HIS A 118 15.19 -1.84 2.40
N ARG A 119 14.29 -2.69 2.93
CA ARG A 119 14.57 -3.60 4.06
C ARG A 119 15.67 -4.64 3.78
N ALA A 120 15.92 -4.94 2.50
CA ALA A 120 16.93 -5.92 2.07
C ALA A 120 18.29 -5.28 1.74
N VAL A 121 18.42 -3.95 1.86
CA VAL A 121 19.66 -3.23 1.54
C VAL A 121 20.14 -2.43 2.74
N ASN A 122 21.41 -2.00 2.70
CA ASN A 122 21.95 -1.13 3.73
C ASN A 122 21.33 0.27 3.62
N MET A 123 20.39 0.56 4.53
CA MET A 123 19.64 1.81 4.56
C MET A 123 20.52 3.05 4.66
N TYR A 124 21.62 2.98 5.40
CA TYR A 124 22.55 4.10 5.54
C TYR A 124 23.19 4.45 4.18
N LEU A 125 23.65 3.43 3.44
CA LEU A 125 24.21 3.63 2.11
C LEU A 125 23.17 4.18 1.12
N GLU A 126 21.92 3.72 1.20
CA GLU A 126 20.85 4.26 0.33
C GLU A 126 20.51 5.72 0.62
N ILE A 127 20.51 6.12 1.89
CA ILE A 127 20.30 7.52 2.27
C ILE A 127 21.46 8.39 1.77
N LEU A 128 22.72 7.94 1.91
CA LEU A 128 23.88 8.66 1.38
C LEU A 128 23.82 8.84 -0.14
N LYS A 129 23.44 7.78 -0.87
CA LYS A 129 23.23 7.86 -2.33
C LYS A 129 22.15 8.88 -2.69
N LEU A 130 21.04 8.89 -1.96
CA LEU A 130 19.95 9.84 -2.16
C LEU A 130 20.40 11.28 -1.95
N LEU A 131 21.07 11.57 -0.83
CA LEU A 131 21.56 12.91 -0.51
C LEU A 131 22.60 13.40 -1.52
N ARG A 132 23.45 12.50 -2.03
CA ARG A 132 24.42 12.83 -3.08
C ARG A 132 23.73 13.17 -4.40
N ASN A 133 22.70 12.43 -4.78
CA ASN A 133 22.03 12.59 -6.07
C ASN A 133 20.97 13.70 -6.05
N LYS A 134 20.41 14.00 -4.88
CA LYS A 134 19.38 15.01 -4.63
C LYS A 134 19.72 15.76 -3.34
N PRO A 135 20.65 16.73 -3.40
CA PRO A 135 20.98 17.56 -2.26
C PRO A 135 19.75 18.35 -1.79
N LEU A 136 19.73 18.67 -0.49
CA LEU A 136 18.65 19.40 0.18
C LEU A 136 18.62 20.88 -0.20
#